data_AF-U7GM97-F1
#
_entry.id   AF-U7GM97-F1
#
_cell.length_a   1.000
_cell.length_b   1.000
_cell.length_c   1.000
_cell.angle_alpha   90.00
_cell.angle_beta   90.00
_cell.angle_gamma   90.00
#
_symmetry.space_group_name_H-M   'P 1'
#
loop_
_entity.id
_entity.type
_entity.pdbx_description
1 polymer ?
#
loop_
_entity_poly.entity_id
_entity_poly.type
_entity_poly.pdbx_seq_one_letter_code
_entity_poly.pdbx_strand_id
1 'polypeptide(L)'
;GKSARFARVLRDELRFLPGIGTVDSKQAVSLSLRQFMVTPEDITVKGPQFDDIPYAGHLSLSGTLWSWNADTITGFGAHIGVIGPESGAESVQKWVHKATGSDKPQGWGSQLGTDVVGGIQAAHGRKLLQLGQGGNIEQRVSVVGSGLLSSFRTSAKTGLVWQLGRHLPINFVPDYAGTSSTIALPGSFKDS
;
A
#
# COMPACT_ATOMS: atom_id res chain seq x y z
N GLY A 1 25.03 -6.14 1.78
CA GLY A 1 24.37 -6.65 0.57
C GLY A 1 23.94 -5.52 -0.34
N LYS A 2 23.72 -5.79 -1.64
CA LYS A 2 23.36 -4.77 -2.67
C LYS A 2 22.08 -3.97 -2.33
N SER A 3 21.08 -4.59 -1.70
CA SER A 3 19.85 -3.92 -1.23
C SER A 3 20.11 -2.84 -0.17
N ALA A 4 21.01 -3.11 0.78
CA ALA A 4 21.40 -2.15 1.82
C ALA A 4 22.15 -0.94 1.23
N ARG A 5 22.83 -1.10 0.08
CA ARG A 5 23.48 0.00 -0.63
C ARG A 5 22.46 0.92 -1.31
N PHE A 6 21.44 0.35 -1.95
CA PHE A 6 20.37 1.12 -2.60
C PHE A 6 19.56 1.95 -1.61
N ALA A 7 19.16 1.35 -0.48
CA ALA A 7 18.44 2.07 0.56
C ALA A 7 19.27 3.23 1.17
N ARG A 8 20.59 3.06 1.33
CA ARG A 8 21.48 4.12 1.79
C ARG A 8 21.59 5.28 0.80
N VAL A 9 21.74 4.99 -0.49
CA VAL A 9 21.80 6.03 -1.52
C VAL A 9 20.50 6.84 -1.55
N LEU A 10 19.34 6.16 -1.57
CA LEU A 10 18.04 6.85 -1.51
C LEU A 10 17.87 7.68 -0.24
N ARG A 11 18.34 7.17 0.92
CA ARG A 11 18.35 7.94 2.15
C ARG A 11 19.15 9.22 2.00
N ASP A 12 20.39 9.13 1.52
CA ASP A 12 21.31 10.26 1.50
C ASP A 12 20.80 11.39 0.60
N GLU A 13 20.16 11.04 -0.52
CA GLU A 13 19.47 11.99 -1.41
C GLU A 13 18.19 12.59 -0.79
N LEU A 14 17.46 11.80 0.02
CA LEU A 14 16.16 12.19 0.58
C LEU A 14 16.23 12.66 2.04
N ARG A 15 17.42 12.94 2.59
CA ARG A 15 17.58 13.43 3.99
C ARG A 15 16.92 14.77 4.25
N PHE A 16 16.61 15.53 3.20
CA PHE A 16 15.86 16.78 3.32
C PHE A 16 14.40 16.54 3.76
N LEU A 17 13.88 15.33 3.58
CA LEU A 17 12.52 14.99 4.02
C LEU A 17 12.50 14.76 5.54
N PRO A 18 11.52 15.34 6.26
CA PRO A 18 11.43 15.22 7.71
C PRO A 18 11.26 13.75 8.13
N GLY A 19 12.06 13.32 9.12
CA GLY A 19 12.03 11.95 9.64
C GLY A 19 12.90 10.93 8.88
N ILE A 20 13.55 11.33 7.78
CA ILE A 20 14.53 10.49 7.07
C ILE A 20 15.93 10.70 7.64
N GLY A 21 16.57 9.59 8.05
CA GLY A 21 17.98 9.61 8.44
C GLY A 21 18.30 10.27 9.78
N THR A 22 17.33 10.30 10.70
CA THR A 22 17.54 10.64 12.12
C THR A 22 18.44 9.61 12.81
N VAL A 23 19.09 10.00 13.92
CA VAL A 23 19.90 9.11 14.75
C VAL A 23 19.03 7.92 15.20
N ASP A 24 19.59 6.71 15.20
CA ASP A 24 18.94 5.43 15.55
C ASP A 24 17.74 4.98 14.70
N SER A 25 17.49 5.61 13.54
CA SER A 25 16.46 5.14 12.61
C SER A 25 16.91 3.95 11.76
N LYS A 26 16.07 2.90 11.71
CA LYS A 26 16.14 1.83 10.71
C LYS A 26 15.39 2.27 9.45
N GLN A 27 15.81 1.75 8.30
CA GLN A 27 15.24 2.13 7.01
C GLN A 27 15.03 0.92 6.11
N ALA A 28 14.01 1.01 5.27
CA ALA A 28 13.73 0.04 4.22
C ALA A 28 13.11 0.72 3.02
N VAL A 29 13.37 0.16 1.84
CA VAL A 29 12.64 0.49 0.63
C VAL A 29 11.71 -0.68 0.33
N SER A 30 10.44 -0.37 0.10
CA SER A 30 9.47 -1.34 -0.37
C SER A 30 9.11 -1.06 -1.82
N LEU A 31 9.07 -2.11 -2.64
CA LEU A 31 8.58 -2.07 -4.01
C LEU A 31 7.33 -2.96 -4.10
N SER A 32 6.28 -2.49 -4.77
CA SER A 32 5.05 -3.24 -4.96
C SER A 32 4.58 -3.18 -6.41
N LEU A 33 4.21 -4.33 -6.96
CA LEU A 33 3.44 -4.43 -8.18
C LEU A 33 2.04 -4.90 -7.81
N ARG A 34 1.01 -4.14 -8.19
CA ARG A 34 -0.39 -4.43 -7.89
C ARG A 34 -1.20 -4.45 -9.18
N GLN A 35 -1.88 -5.56 -9.44
CA GLN A 35 -2.98 -5.64 -10.39
C GLN A 35 -4.29 -5.72 -9.62
N PHE A 36 -5.27 -4.91 -10.00
CA PHE A 36 -6.61 -4.86 -9.42
C PHE A 36 -7.64 -4.86 -10.54
N MET A 37 -8.78 -5.50 -10.30
CA MET A 37 -9.89 -5.54 -11.26
C MET A 37 -11.22 -5.39 -10.53
N VAL A 38 -12.15 -4.70 -11.18
CA VAL A 38 -13.57 -4.67 -10.82
C VAL A 38 -14.38 -5.14 -12.01
N THR A 39 -15.47 -5.85 -11.73
CA THR A 39 -16.40 -6.36 -12.73
C THR A 39 -17.83 -6.24 -12.19
N PRO A 40 -18.83 -6.12 -13.05
CA PRO A 40 -20.23 -6.32 -12.69
C PRO A 40 -20.45 -7.68 -12.02
N GLU A 41 -21.59 -7.82 -11.36
CA GLU A 41 -22.10 -9.06 -10.78
C GLU A 41 -22.28 -10.14 -11.86
N ASP A 42 -23.01 -9.83 -12.94
CA ASP A 42 -23.15 -10.73 -14.09
C ASP A 42 -22.03 -10.51 -15.11
N ILE A 43 -21.02 -11.36 -15.04
CA ILE A 43 -19.87 -11.31 -15.95
C ILE A 43 -20.15 -11.89 -17.35
N THR A 44 -21.29 -12.56 -17.55
CA THR A 44 -21.63 -13.25 -18.81
C THR A 44 -22.24 -12.31 -19.84
N VAL A 45 -22.71 -11.13 -19.41
CA VAL A 45 -23.20 -10.06 -20.28
C VAL A 45 -22.04 -9.43 -21.05
N LYS A 46 -22.18 -9.34 -22.38
CA LYS A 46 -21.14 -8.82 -23.28
C LYS A 46 -21.12 -7.28 -23.36
N GLY A 47 -22.27 -6.65 -23.20
CA GLY A 47 -22.43 -5.19 -23.28
C GLY A 47 -22.18 -4.49 -21.94
N PRO A 48 -22.10 -3.15 -21.94
CA PRO A 48 -22.05 -2.37 -20.71
C PRO A 48 -23.35 -2.55 -19.90
N GLN A 49 -23.20 -2.72 -18.59
CA GLN A 49 -24.28 -2.77 -17.60
C GLN A 49 -24.25 -1.44 -16.84
N PHE A 50 -25.17 -0.53 -17.16
CA PHE A 50 -25.15 0.85 -16.63
C PHE A 50 -25.73 0.98 -15.22
N ASP A 51 -26.37 -0.07 -14.73
CA ASP A 51 -26.92 -0.23 -13.40
C ASP A 51 -25.94 -0.89 -12.42
N ASP A 52 -24.74 -1.27 -12.87
CA ASP A 52 -23.70 -1.90 -12.07
C ASP A 52 -22.31 -1.28 -12.31
N ILE A 53 -21.30 -1.70 -11.55
CA ILE A 53 -19.92 -1.25 -11.69
C ILE A 53 -19.33 -1.72 -13.04
N PRO A 54 -18.68 -0.84 -13.81
CA PRO A 54 -18.12 -1.22 -15.09
C PRO A 54 -16.93 -2.16 -14.89
N TYR A 55 -16.60 -2.90 -15.95
CA TYR A 55 -15.29 -3.54 -16.03
C TYR A 55 -14.20 -2.48 -15.99
N ALA A 56 -13.22 -2.67 -15.11
CA ALA A 56 -12.01 -1.86 -15.10
C ALA A 56 -10.85 -2.67 -14.54
N GLY A 57 -9.74 -2.67 -15.27
CA GLY A 57 -8.46 -3.17 -14.78
C GLY A 57 -7.54 -2.02 -14.39
N HIS A 58 -6.71 -2.23 -13.38
CA HIS A 58 -5.68 -1.30 -12.93
C HIS A 58 -4.39 -2.05 -12.62
N LEU A 59 -3.27 -1.62 -13.21
CA LEU A 59 -1.94 -2.14 -12.93
C LEU A 59 -1.04 -1.01 -12.48
N SER A 60 -0.37 -1.15 -11.34
CA SER A 60 0.50 -0.12 -10.79
C SER A 60 1.78 -0.67 -10.19
N LEU A 61 2.85 0.09 -10.33
CA LEU A 61 4.10 -0.07 -9.60
C LEU A 61 4.21 1.05 -8.55
N SER A 62 4.64 0.71 -7.34
CA SER A 62 4.92 1.69 -6.29
C SER A 62 6.23 1.43 -5.58
N GLY A 63 6.84 2.51 -5.12
CA GLY A 63 8.03 2.52 -4.28
C GLY A 63 7.78 3.35 -3.03
N THR A 64 8.28 2.93 -1.88
CA THR A 64 8.19 3.71 -0.64
C THR A 64 9.46 3.55 0.18
N LEU A 65 10.04 4.66 0.59
CA LEU A 65 11.11 4.72 1.57
C LEU A 65 10.47 4.87 2.95
N TRP A 66 10.79 3.92 3.84
CA TRP A 66 10.39 3.92 5.23
C TRP A 66 11.59 4.20 6.13
N SER A 67 11.36 5.00 7.16
CA SER A 67 12.30 5.30 8.25
C SER A 67 11.57 5.19 9.58
N TRP A 68 12.09 4.40 10.52
CA TRP A 68 11.44 4.20 11.81
C TRP A 68 12.44 3.99 12.95
N ASN A 69 12.01 4.30 14.17
CA ASN A 69 12.72 4.02 15.42
C ASN A 69 11.73 3.48 16.47
N ALA A 70 12.08 3.53 17.76
CA ALA A 70 11.23 3.01 18.83
C ALA A 70 9.89 3.75 18.99
N ASP A 71 9.80 5.00 18.52
CA ASP A 71 8.68 5.89 18.81
C ASP A 71 8.00 6.46 17.55
N THR A 72 8.66 6.41 16.40
CA THR A 72 8.17 7.03 15.16
C THR A 72 8.37 6.14 13.95
N ILE A 73 7.49 6.29 12.97
CA ILE A 73 7.59 5.69 11.65
C ILE A 73 7.15 6.73 10.62
N THR A 74 7.95 6.91 9.58
CA THR A 74 7.69 7.85 8.49
C THR A 74 7.92 7.17 7.16
N GLY A 75 7.01 7.39 6.21
CA GLY A 75 7.08 6.83 4.87
C GLY A 75 6.84 7.90 3.82
N PHE A 76 7.67 7.90 2.78
CA PHE A 76 7.47 8.70 1.57
C PHE A 76 7.49 7.78 0.37
N GLY A 77 6.47 7.88 -0.48
CA GLY A 77 6.32 6.98 -1.61
C GLY A 77 5.76 7.65 -2.85
N ALA A 78 5.91 6.95 -3.96
CA ALA A 78 5.34 7.33 -5.23
C ALA A 78 4.82 6.07 -5.94
N HIS A 79 3.84 6.27 -6.81
CA HIS A 79 3.31 5.21 -7.66
C HIS A 79 2.99 5.74 -9.05
N ILE A 80 3.01 4.81 -10.01
CA ILE A 80 2.55 5.00 -11.38
C ILE A 80 1.79 3.75 -11.82
N GLY A 81 0.76 3.92 -12.63
CA GLY A 81 -0.07 2.83 -13.10
C GLY A 81 -0.88 3.19 -14.33
N VAL A 82 -1.60 2.20 -14.81
CA VAL A 82 -2.51 2.30 -15.95
C VAL A 82 -3.86 1.69 -15.59
N ILE A 83 -4.93 2.41 -15.89
CA ILE A 83 -6.31 1.92 -15.90
C ILE A 83 -6.63 1.52 -17.35
N GLY A 84 -7.40 0.44 -17.55
CA GLY A 84 -7.89 0.02 -18.86
C GLY A 84 -7.26 -1.27 -19.40
N PRO A 85 -7.41 -1.57 -20.70
CA PRO A 85 -7.00 -2.84 -21.30
C PRO A 85 -5.51 -3.18 -21.08
N GLU A 86 -4.64 -2.18 -21.06
CA GLU A 86 -3.19 -2.29 -20.88
C GLU A 86 -2.81 -2.79 -19.47
N SER A 87 -3.74 -2.74 -18.50
CA SER A 87 -3.53 -3.33 -17.19
C SER A 87 -3.42 -4.86 -17.23
N GLY A 88 -3.88 -5.50 -18.32
CA GLY A 88 -3.87 -6.94 -18.50
C GLY A 88 -4.86 -7.72 -17.62
N ALA A 89 -5.81 -7.04 -16.97
CA ALA A 89 -6.76 -7.65 -16.04
C ALA A 89 -7.66 -8.71 -16.72
N GLU A 90 -8.11 -8.46 -17.95
CA GLU A 90 -8.90 -9.41 -18.75
C GLU A 90 -8.20 -10.76 -18.90
N SER A 91 -6.94 -10.72 -19.31
CA SER A 91 -6.12 -11.92 -19.54
C SER A 91 -5.97 -12.73 -18.25
N VAL A 92 -5.73 -12.06 -17.13
CA VAL A 92 -5.58 -12.72 -15.82
C VAL A 92 -6.90 -13.33 -15.36
N GLN A 93 -8.03 -12.60 -15.44
CA GLN A 93 -9.33 -13.15 -15.06
C GLN A 93 -9.70 -14.36 -15.93
N LYS A 94 -9.58 -14.24 -17.26
CA LYS A 94 -9.86 -15.34 -18.19
C LYS A 94 -8.96 -16.55 -17.93
N TRP A 95 -7.70 -16.34 -17.61
CA TRP A 95 -6.77 -17.41 -17.26
C TRP A 95 -7.20 -18.13 -15.97
N VAL A 96 -7.50 -17.38 -14.89
CA VAL A 96 -7.98 -17.96 -13.63
C VAL A 96 -9.29 -18.72 -13.84
N HIS A 97 -10.28 -18.11 -14.49
CA HIS A 97 -11.59 -18.74 -14.72
C HIS A 97 -11.48 -20.01 -15.56
N LYS A 98 -10.58 -20.03 -16.55
CA LYS A 98 -10.29 -21.26 -17.31
C LYS A 98 -9.67 -22.34 -16.42
N ALA A 99 -8.76 -21.96 -15.51
CA ALA A 99 -8.11 -22.92 -14.61
C ALA A 99 -9.07 -23.47 -13.53
N THR A 100 -10.05 -22.67 -13.08
CA THR A 100 -11.02 -23.05 -12.05
C THR A 100 -12.34 -23.60 -12.59
N GLY A 101 -12.57 -23.53 -13.92
CA GLY A 101 -13.83 -23.95 -14.53
C GLY A 101 -14.98 -22.96 -14.31
N SER A 102 -14.68 -21.69 -14.03
CA SER A 102 -15.66 -20.63 -13.81
C SER A 102 -16.20 -20.04 -15.12
N ASP A 103 -17.33 -19.35 -15.04
CA ASP A 103 -17.97 -18.71 -16.20
C ASP A 103 -17.04 -17.73 -16.91
N LYS A 104 -17.14 -17.65 -18.25
CA LYS A 104 -16.24 -16.81 -19.04
C LYS A 104 -16.70 -15.35 -19.00
N PRO A 105 -15.86 -14.40 -18.54
CA PRO A 105 -16.21 -12.99 -18.56
C PRO A 105 -16.29 -12.48 -20.01
N GLN A 106 -17.45 -11.94 -20.40
CA GLN A 106 -17.73 -11.45 -21.76
C GLN A 106 -17.66 -9.93 -21.89
N GLY A 107 -17.75 -9.18 -20.78
CA GLY A 107 -17.89 -7.73 -20.79
C GLY A 107 -16.60 -6.91 -20.95
N TRP A 108 -15.42 -7.54 -20.94
CA TRP A 108 -14.12 -6.85 -21.01
C TRP A 108 -13.93 -5.93 -22.23
N GLY A 109 -14.62 -6.20 -23.33
CA GLY A 109 -14.62 -5.32 -24.51
C GLY A 109 -15.30 -3.96 -24.29
N SER A 110 -16.03 -3.80 -23.18
CA SER A 110 -16.72 -2.57 -22.76
C SER A 110 -16.12 -1.93 -21.51
N GLN A 111 -14.91 -2.34 -21.11
CA GLN A 111 -14.23 -1.79 -19.92
C GLN A 111 -13.92 -0.29 -20.06
N LEU A 112 -13.59 0.35 -18.92
CA LEU A 112 -13.09 1.72 -18.91
C LEU A 112 -11.86 1.88 -19.82
N GLY A 113 -11.80 3.01 -20.51
CA GLY A 113 -10.69 3.35 -21.41
C GLY A 113 -9.35 3.54 -20.69
N THR A 114 -8.29 3.57 -21.50
CA THR A 114 -6.91 3.70 -21.03
C THR A 114 -6.66 5.06 -20.39
N ASP A 115 -6.13 5.06 -19.17
CA ASP A 115 -5.63 6.26 -18.51
C ASP A 115 -4.36 5.96 -17.69
N VAL A 116 -3.40 6.89 -17.68
CA VAL A 116 -2.16 6.78 -16.91
C VAL A 116 -2.35 7.53 -15.59
N VAL A 117 -2.24 6.80 -14.50
CA VAL A 117 -2.42 7.34 -13.15
C VAL A 117 -1.11 7.32 -12.38
N GLY A 118 -0.96 8.28 -11.48
CA GLY A 118 0.22 8.33 -10.62
C GLY A 118 0.05 9.30 -9.48
N GLY A 119 0.99 9.26 -8.55
CA GLY A 119 0.94 10.14 -7.39
C GLY A 119 2.05 9.92 -6.39
N ILE A 120 2.05 10.77 -5.39
CA ILE A 120 2.96 10.75 -4.25
C ILE A 120 2.18 10.62 -2.95
N GLN A 121 2.81 10.01 -1.95
CA GLN A 121 2.23 9.82 -0.64
C GLN A 121 3.24 10.05 0.47
N ALA A 122 2.74 10.51 1.61
CA ALA A 122 3.49 10.64 2.84
C ALA A 122 2.67 10.06 3.99
N ALA A 123 3.32 9.37 4.91
CA ALA A 123 2.70 8.86 6.12
C ALA A 123 3.64 9.09 7.31
N HIS A 124 3.08 9.45 8.46
CA HIS A 124 3.81 9.59 9.70
C HIS A 124 2.99 9.03 10.85
N GLY A 125 3.63 8.27 11.72
CA GLY A 125 3.06 7.77 12.95
C GLY A 125 4.00 8.06 14.12
N ARG A 126 3.40 8.40 15.26
CA ARG A 126 4.12 8.60 16.52
C ARG A 126 3.42 7.87 17.65
N LYS A 127 4.20 7.08 18.39
CA LYS A 127 3.79 6.48 19.66
C LYS A 127 3.64 7.59 20.70
N LEU A 128 2.48 7.63 21.34
CA LEU A 128 2.18 8.58 22.41
C LEU A 128 2.48 7.96 23.77
N LEU A 129 2.05 6.71 23.97
CA LEU A 129 2.11 6.02 25.25
C LEU A 129 2.40 4.54 25.02
N GLN A 130 3.21 3.96 25.91
CA GLN A 130 3.41 2.52 26.01
C GLN A 130 3.39 2.11 27.48
N LEU A 131 2.54 1.16 27.81
CA LEU A 131 2.38 0.61 29.15
C LEU A 131 2.65 -0.90 29.11
N GLY A 132 3.25 -1.44 30.16
CA GLY A 132 3.70 -2.84 30.22
C GLY A 132 5.14 -3.04 29.71
N GLN A 133 5.77 -4.13 30.15
CA GLN A 133 7.15 -4.53 29.79
C GLN A 133 7.18 -6.00 29.34
N GLY A 134 8.25 -6.38 28.63
CA GLY A 134 8.41 -7.68 27.97
C GLY A 134 8.05 -8.88 28.85
N GLY A 135 7.30 -9.82 28.28
CA GLY A 135 6.76 -11.00 28.97
C GLY A 135 5.29 -10.87 29.39
N ASN A 136 4.79 -9.64 29.58
CA ASN A 136 3.42 -9.33 29.98
C ASN A 136 2.58 -8.73 28.85
N ILE A 137 1.30 -8.47 29.12
CA ILE A 137 0.43 -7.72 28.21
C ILE A 137 0.92 -6.26 28.16
N GLU A 138 1.15 -5.78 26.95
CA GLU A 138 1.53 -4.42 26.62
C GLU A 138 0.32 -3.67 26.05
N GLN A 139 0.25 -2.37 26.34
CA GLN A 139 -0.69 -1.46 25.71
C GLN A 139 0.09 -0.34 25.01
N ARG A 140 -0.36 0.04 23.82
CA ARG A 140 0.24 1.14 23.07
C ARG A 140 -0.83 2.04 22.48
N VAL A 141 -0.63 3.34 22.61
CA VAL A 141 -1.42 4.37 21.92
C VAL A 141 -0.51 5.13 20.98
N SER A 142 -0.93 5.26 19.73
CA SER A 142 -0.20 6.00 18.69
C SER A 142 -1.15 6.95 17.96
N VAL A 143 -0.61 8.07 17.49
CA VAL A 143 -1.25 8.95 16.52
C VAL A 143 -0.64 8.71 15.15
N VAL A 144 -1.46 8.77 14.10
CA VAL A 144 -1.04 8.58 12.73
C VAL A 144 -1.66 9.62 11.81
N GLY A 145 -0.93 10.01 10.78
CA GLY A 145 -1.40 10.87 9.71
C GLY A 145 -0.82 10.43 8.37
N SER A 146 -1.59 10.57 7.30
CA SER A 146 -1.12 10.32 5.94
C SER A 146 -1.77 11.24 4.92
N GLY A 147 -1.06 11.44 3.82
CA GLY A 147 -1.51 12.21 2.67
C GLY A 147 -1.19 11.47 1.38
N LEU A 148 -2.08 11.59 0.40
CA LEU A 148 -1.96 11.08 -0.95
C LEU A 148 -2.35 12.20 -1.91
N LEU A 149 -1.47 12.52 -2.86
CA LEU A 149 -1.76 13.38 -3.99
C LEU A 149 -1.59 12.56 -5.26
N SER A 150 -2.66 12.34 -6.01
CA SER A 150 -2.66 11.54 -7.24
C SER A 150 -3.64 12.10 -8.25
N SER A 151 -3.40 11.81 -9.53
CA SER A 151 -4.32 12.16 -10.63
C SER A 151 -5.72 11.56 -10.46
N PHE A 152 -5.84 10.41 -9.78
CA PHE A 152 -7.13 9.77 -9.52
C PHE A 152 -7.75 10.15 -8.17
N ARG A 153 -6.93 10.34 -7.13
CA ARG A 153 -7.42 10.59 -5.76
C ARG A 153 -6.46 11.43 -4.95
N THR A 154 -6.99 12.51 -4.37
CA THR A 154 -6.31 13.28 -3.33
C THR A 154 -6.99 13.04 -1.99
N SER A 155 -6.23 12.74 -0.95
CA SER A 155 -6.77 12.49 0.38
C SER A 155 -5.78 12.83 1.49
N ALA A 156 -6.30 13.25 2.63
CA ALA A 156 -5.58 13.32 3.88
C ALA A 156 -6.31 12.49 4.94
N LYS A 157 -5.57 11.74 5.75
CA LYS A 157 -6.11 10.91 6.83
C LYS A 157 -5.36 11.21 8.12
N THR A 158 -6.06 11.13 9.24
CA THR A 158 -5.48 11.20 10.58
C THR A 158 -6.25 10.23 11.48
N GLY A 159 -5.60 9.68 12.50
CA GLY A 159 -6.23 8.70 13.37
C GLY A 159 -5.43 8.39 14.62
N LEU A 160 -6.09 7.71 15.55
CA LEU A 160 -5.49 7.12 16.73
C LEU A 160 -5.53 5.60 16.58
N VAL A 161 -4.46 4.94 17.02
CA VAL A 161 -4.33 3.49 17.03
C VAL A 161 -4.06 3.06 18.46
N TRP A 162 -4.92 2.17 18.97
CA TRP A 162 -4.71 1.50 20.25
C TRP A 162 -4.42 0.03 19.99
N GLN A 163 -3.32 -0.47 20.56
CA GLN A 163 -2.88 -1.86 20.45
C GLN A 163 -2.78 -2.46 21.86
N LEU A 164 -3.24 -3.69 22.00
CA LEU A 164 -3.17 -4.49 23.23
C LEU A 164 -2.65 -5.89 22.86
N GLY A 165 -1.57 -6.34 23.49
CA GLY A 165 -1.01 -7.66 23.17
C GLY A 165 0.35 -7.91 23.80
N ARG A 166 0.96 -9.05 23.51
CA ARG A 166 2.36 -9.35 23.90
C ARG A 166 3.25 -9.18 22.69
N HIS A 167 4.44 -8.59 22.84
CA HIS A 167 5.39 -8.37 21.74
C HIS A 167 4.81 -7.53 20.60
N LEU A 168 4.20 -6.38 20.94
CA LEU A 168 3.56 -5.53 19.95
C LEU A 168 4.56 -5.04 18.89
N PRO A 169 4.33 -5.29 17.58
CA PRO A 169 5.25 -4.94 16.51
C PRO A 169 5.45 -3.43 16.44
N ILE A 170 6.61 -2.97 15.96
CA ILE A 170 6.92 -1.54 15.87
C ILE A 170 6.07 -0.86 14.78
N ASN A 171 5.46 -1.64 13.88
CA ASN A 171 4.56 -1.09 12.86
C ASN A 171 3.17 -0.79 13.44
N PHE A 172 2.77 0.47 13.34
CA PHE A 172 1.45 0.94 13.75
C PHE A 172 0.85 1.92 12.75
N VAL A 173 1.31 1.92 11.48
CA VAL A 173 0.67 2.69 10.40
C VAL A 173 -0.54 1.89 9.88
N PRO A 174 -1.78 2.35 10.09
CA PRO A 174 -2.97 1.67 9.61
C PRO A 174 -3.21 2.06 8.16
N ASP A 175 -2.45 1.48 7.23
CA ASP A 175 -2.86 1.46 5.82
C ASP A 175 -2.75 0.03 5.29
N TYR A 176 -3.61 -0.83 5.84
CA TYR A 176 -3.85 -2.19 5.33
C TYR A 176 -4.98 -2.22 4.30
N ALA A 177 -5.76 -1.13 4.19
CA ALA A 177 -6.99 -1.07 3.42
C ALA A 177 -6.98 0.10 2.43
N GLY A 178 -6.41 -0.14 1.25
CA GLY A 178 -6.92 0.54 0.06
C GLY A 178 -5.90 0.92 -1.01
N THR A 179 -4.62 1.12 -0.68
CA THR A 179 -3.64 1.58 -1.71
C THR A 179 -2.22 1.02 -1.62
N SER A 180 -1.84 0.28 -0.58
CA SER A 180 -0.45 -0.19 -0.51
C SER A 180 -0.30 -1.49 0.28
N SER A 181 -0.01 -2.57 -0.44
CA SER A 181 0.32 -3.89 0.13
C SER A 181 1.68 -3.93 0.85
N THR A 182 2.46 -2.84 0.83
CA THR A 182 3.85 -2.82 1.31
C THR A 182 4.09 -2.02 2.59
N ILE A 183 3.09 -1.30 3.11
CA ILE A 183 3.21 -0.52 4.37
C ILE A 183 3.25 -1.43 5.61
N ALA A 184 2.80 -2.67 5.46
CA ALA A 184 2.67 -3.65 6.54
C ALA A 184 4.00 -4.29 7.03
N LEU A 185 5.07 -4.24 6.24
CA LEU A 185 6.26 -5.08 6.44
C LEU A 185 7.39 -4.48 7.30
N PRO A 186 7.67 -3.15 7.26
CA PRO A 186 8.78 -2.59 8.03
C PRO A 186 8.54 -2.70 9.55
N GLY A 187 9.45 -3.37 10.27
CA GLY A 187 9.34 -3.53 11.73
C GLY A 187 8.37 -4.62 12.21
N SER A 188 7.91 -5.50 11.32
CA SER A 188 7.04 -6.65 11.67
C SER A 188 7.74 -7.74 12.49
N PHE A 189 9.07 -7.74 12.53
CA PHE A 189 9.85 -8.71 13.29
C PHE A 189 10.90 -7.98 14.13
N LYS A 190 10.96 -8.30 15.43
CA LYS A 190 12.11 -7.97 16.27
C LYS A 190 13.16 -9.03 15.97
N ASP A 191 14.42 -8.62 15.82
CA ASP A 191 15.53 -9.56 15.92
C ASP A 191 15.45 -10.18 17.33
N SER A 192 15.46 -11.51 17.38
CA SER A 192 15.35 -12.33 18.59
C SER A 192 16.40 -11.98 19.62
#